data_AF-A0A8B8N3M7-F1
#
_entry.id   AF-A0A8B8N3M7-F1
#
_cell.length_a   1.000
_cell.length_b   1.000
_cell.length_c   1.000
_cell.angle_alpha   90.00
_cell.angle_beta   90.00
_cell.angle_gamma   90.00
#
_symmetry.space_group_name_H-M   'P 1'
#
loop_
_entity.id
_entity.type
_entity.pdbx_description
1 polymer ?
#
loop_
_entity_poly.entity_id
_entity_poly.type
_entity_poly.pdbx_seq_one_letter_code
_entity_poly.pdbx_strand_id
1 'polypeptide(L)'
;MYVAWNFINDDDDRNIKIFIDLLRTSYPATSGLVSCLKSQHCPTNPYNLFINCGGGKVKTRDYTYNDDSVVPTAASSSFPTGNYWGYSSTGHFPDDDLNPDKYIVENISVLSADNAQLYTRARVSAISLTYYGYCLMNGPYNVSLHFAEIMFTGNESYTSLGRRAFNVYIQVNFGH
;
A
#
# COMPACT_ATOMS: atom_id res chain seq x y z
N MET A 1 -1.86 8.45 2.25
CA MET A 1 -1.86 7.04 1.82
C MET A 1 -2.29 6.19 3.00
N TYR A 2 -3.35 5.38 2.87
CA TYR A 2 -3.87 4.59 4.00
C TYR A 2 -3.32 3.19 3.86
N VAL A 3 -2.43 2.80 4.78
CA VAL A 3 -1.55 1.63 4.66
C VAL A 3 -1.87 0.70 5.82
N ALA A 4 -2.85 -0.19 5.66
CA ALA A 4 -3.10 -1.27 6.60
C ALA A 4 -2.29 -2.50 6.17
N TRP A 5 -1.59 -3.17 7.10
CA TRP A 5 -0.59 -4.23 6.79
C TRP A 5 -0.46 -5.29 7.88
N ASN A 6 -0.13 -6.52 7.45
CA ASN A 6 0.13 -7.74 8.26
C ASN A 6 1.06 -8.80 7.61
N PHE A 7 1.74 -9.65 8.44
CA PHE A 7 1.75 -11.14 8.34
C PHE A 7 2.11 -11.89 9.67
N ILE A 8 1.86 -13.21 9.63
CA ILE A 8 1.67 -14.27 10.66
C ILE A 8 2.78 -14.47 11.70
N ASN A 9 2.33 -14.95 12.86
CA ASN A 9 3.10 -15.48 13.98
C ASN A 9 3.89 -16.73 13.55
N ASP A 10 5.14 -16.57 13.16
CA ASP A 10 6.17 -17.56 13.49
C ASP A 10 7.55 -16.89 13.50
N ASP A 11 8.46 -17.51 14.23
CA ASP A 11 9.76 -17.12 14.79
C ASP A 11 10.81 -16.40 13.89
N ASP A 12 10.44 -15.83 12.74
CA ASP A 12 11.36 -15.23 11.77
C ASP A 12 11.37 -13.70 11.85
N ASP A 13 12.51 -13.13 12.26
CA ASP A 13 12.89 -11.71 12.37
C ASP A 13 12.86 -10.92 11.03
N ARG A 14 11.96 -11.27 10.10
CA ARG A 14 11.85 -10.60 8.79
C ARG A 14 11.11 -9.27 8.92
N ASN A 15 11.89 -8.22 9.17
CA ASN A 15 11.44 -6.83 9.11
C ASN A 15 10.92 -6.49 7.69
N ILE A 16 9.60 -6.32 7.57
CA ILE A 16 8.97 -5.87 6.32
C ILE A 16 9.37 -4.42 6.04
N LYS A 17 9.58 -4.09 4.76
CA LYS A 17 9.89 -2.71 4.33
C LYS A 17 8.75 -2.13 3.51
N ILE A 18 8.28 -0.96 3.92
CA ILE A 18 7.31 -0.16 3.18
C ILE A 18 8.05 1.01 2.57
N PHE A 19 7.95 1.15 1.25
CA PHE A 19 8.54 2.25 0.50
C PHE A 19 7.43 3.10 -0.12
N ILE A 20 7.66 4.41 -0.12
CA ILE A 20 6.82 5.37 -0.81
C ILE A 20 7.74 6.17 -1.71
N ASP A 21 7.52 6.07 -3.02
CA ASP A 21 8.29 6.81 -4.01
C ASP A 21 7.38 7.84 -4.70
N LEU A 22 7.67 9.12 -4.47
CA LEU A 22 6.95 10.23 -5.07
C LEU A 22 7.77 10.84 -6.20
N LEU A 23 7.27 10.63 -7.42
CA LEU A 23 7.93 10.99 -8.67
C LEU A 23 7.28 12.24 -9.27
N ARG A 24 8.11 13.26 -9.44
CA ARG A 24 7.72 14.53 -10.02
C ARG A 24 8.21 14.58 -11.46
N THR A 25 7.39 14.09 -12.39
CA THR A 25 7.72 14.07 -13.83
C THR A 25 6.66 14.85 -14.61
N SER A 26 7.09 15.83 -15.41
CA SER A 26 6.22 16.55 -16.36
C SER A 26 6.12 15.88 -17.74
N TYR A 27 6.95 14.86 -17.99
CA TYR A 27 7.04 14.12 -19.25
C TYR A 27 6.69 12.64 -19.02
N PRO A 28 6.22 11.90 -20.05
CA PRO A 28 6.08 10.45 -19.95
C PRO A 28 7.41 9.87 -19.48
N ALA A 29 7.40 9.28 -18.29
CA ALA A 29 8.57 8.79 -17.60
C ALA A 29 9.30 7.74 -18.43
N THR A 30 10.29 8.14 -19.22
CA THR A 30 11.11 7.23 -20.04
C THR A 30 12.56 7.12 -19.58
N SER A 31 13.02 7.99 -18.67
CA SER A 31 14.42 7.98 -18.23
C SER A 31 14.54 8.06 -16.70
N GLY A 32 14.91 6.93 -16.09
CA GLY A 32 15.28 6.83 -14.67
C GLY A 32 14.29 6.07 -13.79
N LEU A 33 13.18 5.58 -14.34
CA LEU A 33 12.14 4.89 -13.59
C LEU A 33 12.18 3.38 -13.76
N VAL A 34 11.75 2.67 -12.70
CA VAL A 34 11.54 1.21 -12.63
C VAL A 34 11.05 0.71 -13.99
N SER A 35 11.76 -0.22 -14.65
CA SER A 35 11.41 -0.70 -16.01
C SER A 35 9.96 -1.18 -16.17
N CYS A 36 9.26 -1.45 -15.07
CA CYS A 36 7.86 -1.87 -15.02
C CYS A 36 6.85 -0.70 -15.12
N LEU A 37 7.28 0.55 -14.93
CA LEU A 37 6.46 1.72 -15.23
C LEU A 37 6.34 1.82 -16.75
N LYS A 38 5.24 1.27 -17.29
CA LYS A 38 4.84 1.53 -18.68
C LYS A 38 4.80 3.04 -18.89
N SER A 39 5.13 3.52 -20.09
CA SER A 39 5.01 4.94 -20.44
C SER A 39 3.61 5.46 -20.08
N GLN A 40 3.50 6.16 -18.95
CA GLN A 40 2.24 6.74 -18.49
C GLN A 40 2.15 8.14 -19.08
N HIS A 41 1.12 8.37 -19.89
CA HIS A 41 0.80 9.72 -20.32
C HIS A 41 0.28 10.50 -19.11
N CYS A 42 0.91 11.64 -18.80
CA CYS A 42 0.53 12.54 -17.71
C CYS A 42 -0.27 13.73 -18.28
N PRO A 43 -1.59 13.60 -18.57
CA PRO A 43 -2.36 14.70 -19.13
C PRO A 43 -2.56 15.83 -18.10
N THR A 44 -2.57 15.49 -16.81
CA THR A 44 -2.63 16.44 -15.70
C THR A 44 -1.67 16.06 -14.59
N ASN A 45 -1.28 17.05 -13.79
CA ASN A 45 -0.43 16.85 -12.64
C ASN A 45 -1.24 17.11 -11.37
N PRO A 46 -1.65 16.07 -10.62
CA PRO A 46 -2.42 16.29 -9.41
C PRO A 46 -1.55 16.84 -8.26
N TYR A 47 -2.19 17.62 -7.39
CA TYR A 47 -1.58 18.18 -6.18
C TYR A 47 -1.77 17.28 -4.95
N ASN A 48 -2.62 16.26 -5.04
CA ASN A 48 -2.91 15.32 -3.97
C ASN A 48 -3.07 13.90 -4.50
N LEU A 49 -2.85 12.91 -3.63
CA LEU A 49 -2.97 11.50 -3.94
C LEU A 49 -3.45 10.73 -2.71
N PHE A 50 -4.55 10.01 -2.85
CA PHE A 50 -5.20 9.28 -1.77
C PHE A 50 -5.42 7.84 -2.24
N ILE A 51 -4.79 6.87 -1.59
CA ILE A 51 -4.88 5.44 -1.97
C ILE A 51 -5.44 4.68 -0.76
N ASN A 52 -6.44 3.82 -1.00
CA ASN A 52 -6.97 2.88 -0.01
C ASN A 52 -6.27 1.52 -0.18
N CYS A 53 -5.11 1.34 0.43
CA CYS A 53 -4.22 0.22 0.16
C CYS A 53 -4.89 -1.14 0.42
N GLY A 54 -5.07 -1.94 -0.63
CA GLY A 54 -5.78 -3.23 -0.59
C GLY A 54 -7.31 -3.16 -0.52
N GLY A 55 -7.87 -1.95 -0.47
CA GLY A 55 -9.31 -1.71 -0.39
C GLY A 55 -9.89 -1.08 -1.65
N GLY A 56 -11.21 -1.10 -1.77
CA GLY A 56 -11.90 -0.51 -2.92
C GLY A 56 -11.88 1.02 -2.89
N LYS A 57 -12.40 1.66 -3.95
CA LYS A 57 -12.61 3.11 -3.96
C LYS A 57 -13.50 3.53 -2.78
N VAL A 58 -13.03 4.49 -1.99
CA VAL A 58 -13.75 4.97 -0.80
C VAL A 58 -13.89 6.49 -0.85
N LYS A 59 -15.11 6.98 -0.61
CA LYS A 59 -15.37 8.42 -0.44
C LYS A 59 -15.61 8.71 1.04
N THR A 60 -14.75 9.54 1.61
CA THR A 60 -14.94 10.12 2.95
C THR A 60 -15.56 11.51 2.82
N ARG A 61 -15.77 12.20 3.95
CA ARG A 61 -16.23 13.58 3.95
C ARG A 61 -15.28 14.52 3.20
N ASP A 62 -13.97 14.31 3.37
CA ASP A 62 -12.95 15.25 2.92
C ASP A 62 -12.28 14.80 1.62
N TYR A 63 -12.08 13.48 1.43
CA TYR A 63 -11.27 12.93 0.34
C TYR A 63 -11.90 11.72 -0.33
N THR A 64 -11.51 11.49 -1.59
CA THR A 64 -11.81 10.26 -2.34
C THR A 64 -10.53 9.47 -2.51
N TYR A 65 -10.52 8.24 -2.00
CA TYR A 65 -9.42 7.30 -2.08
C TYR A 65 -9.53 6.42 -3.32
N ASN A 66 -8.44 6.32 -4.07
CA ASN A 66 -8.31 5.42 -5.21
C ASN A 66 -8.38 3.95 -4.77
N ASP A 67 -8.88 3.13 -5.69
CA ASP A 67 -9.11 1.70 -5.53
C ASP A 67 -7.81 0.91 -5.67
N ASP A 68 -7.46 0.12 -4.66
CA ASP A 68 -6.36 -0.85 -4.67
C ASP A 68 -6.86 -2.26 -4.30
N SER A 69 -8.12 -2.58 -4.63
CA SER A 69 -8.77 -3.85 -4.26
C SER A 69 -8.41 -5.02 -5.17
N VAL A 70 -7.71 -4.77 -6.27
CA VAL A 70 -7.29 -5.81 -7.22
C VAL A 70 -6.44 -6.84 -6.47
N VAL A 71 -6.97 -8.06 -6.40
CA VAL A 71 -6.32 -9.20 -5.74
C VAL A 71 -5.08 -9.55 -6.55
N PRO A 72 -3.88 -9.42 -5.96
CA PRO A 72 -2.64 -9.70 -6.67
C PRO A 72 -2.29 -11.20 -6.58
N THR A 73 -1.30 -11.59 -7.39
CA THR A 73 -0.53 -12.81 -7.17
C THR A 73 0.73 -12.51 -6.35
N ALA A 74 1.46 -13.57 -5.96
CA ALA A 74 2.80 -13.46 -5.39
C ALA A 74 3.69 -12.54 -6.22
N ALA A 75 4.52 -11.75 -5.53
CA ALA A 75 5.51 -10.85 -6.12
C ALA A 75 5.03 -10.07 -7.36
N SER A 76 3.98 -9.24 -7.19
CA SER A 76 3.32 -8.55 -8.31
C SER A 76 3.45 -7.02 -8.24
N SER A 77 3.33 -6.39 -9.40
CA SER A 77 3.26 -4.94 -9.54
C SER A 77 2.07 -4.53 -10.39
N SER A 78 1.43 -3.41 -10.05
CA SER A 78 0.34 -2.83 -10.82
C SER A 78 0.51 -1.33 -10.96
N PHE A 79 0.34 -0.84 -12.19
CA PHE A 79 0.40 0.59 -12.53
C PHE A 79 -0.83 0.96 -13.36
N PRO A 80 -2.00 1.14 -12.72
CA PRO A 80 -3.23 1.44 -13.43
C PRO A 80 -3.13 2.73 -14.24
N THR A 81 -3.46 2.65 -15.52
CA THR A 81 -3.49 3.83 -16.41
C THR A 81 -4.45 4.89 -15.87
N GLY A 82 -4.03 6.16 -15.89
CA GLY A 82 -4.87 7.30 -15.51
C GLY A 82 -5.07 7.50 -14.01
N ASN A 83 -4.39 6.74 -13.14
CA ASN A 83 -4.53 6.85 -11.69
C ASN A 83 -3.37 7.55 -10.98
N TYR A 84 -2.30 7.96 -11.68
CA TYR A 84 -1.14 8.68 -11.10
C TYR A 84 -0.43 7.95 -9.95
N TRP A 85 -0.72 6.67 -9.76
CA TRP A 85 -0.09 5.83 -8.75
C TRP A 85 -0.04 4.36 -9.18
N GLY A 86 0.84 3.61 -8.54
CA GLY A 86 0.94 2.17 -8.68
C GLY A 86 1.62 1.54 -7.47
N TYR A 87 1.79 0.22 -7.47
CA TYR A 87 2.51 -0.49 -6.43
C TYR A 87 3.38 -1.61 -6.98
N SER A 88 4.36 -2.01 -6.17
CA SER A 88 5.12 -3.24 -6.32
C SER A 88 5.15 -3.95 -4.96
N SER A 89 4.81 -5.23 -4.97
CA SER A 89 4.87 -6.13 -3.81
C SER A 89 5.84 -7.25 -4.14
N THR A 90 6.69 -7.64 -3.19
CA THR A 90 7.68 -8.70 -3.39
C THR A 90 7.51 -9.85 -2.39
N GLY A 91 8.08 -11.00 -2.73
CA GLY A 91 8.01 -12.20 -1.92
C GLY A 91 6.70 -13.00 -2.10
N HIS A 92 6.66 -14.10 -1.36
CA HIS A 92 5.63 -15.13 -1.36
C HIS A 92 5.55 -15.71 0.05
N PHE A 93 4.41 -16.27 0.44
CA PHE A 93 4.17 -16.87 1.75
C PHE A 93 4.21 -18.41 1.62
N PRO A 94 5.39 -19.05 1.77
CA PRO A 94 5.52 -20.48 1.47
C PRO A 94 4.82 -21.42 2.47
N ASP A 95 4.49 -20.95 3.68
CA ASP A 95 4.12 -21.80 4.82
C ASP A 95 2.91 -21.26 5.63
N ASP A 96 1.94 -20.59 5.00
CA ASP A 96 0.77 -20.05 5.72
C ASP A 96 -0.46 -20.97 5.75
N ASP A 97 -0.34 -22.21 5.22
CA ASP A 97 -1.41 -23.20 5.02
C ASP A 97 -2.62 -22.66 4.21
N LEU A 98 -2.53 -21.48 3.59
CA LEU A 98 -3.59 -20.88 2.79
C LEU A 98 -3.33 -21.14 1.31
N ASN A 99 -4.17 -21.98 0.70
CA ASN A 99 -4.17 -22.16 -0.75
C ASN A 99 -5.48 -21.67 -1.38
N PRO A 100 -5.49 -20.58 -2.17
CA PRO A 100 -4.34 -19.75 -2.54
C PRO A 100 -3.94 -18.75 -1.43
N ASP A 101 -2.66 -18.34 -1.40
CA ASP A 101 -2.19 -17.30 -0.49
C ASP A 101 -3.05 -16.04 -0.60
N LYS A 102 -3.20 -15.34 0.52
CA LYS A 102 -3.94 -14.07 0.57
C LYS A 102 -3.00 -12.88 0.65
N TYR A 103 -3.04 -12.06 -0.40
CA TYR A 103 -2.29 -10.80 -0.47
C TYR A 103 -3.16 -9.56 -0.23
N ILE A 104 -4.45 -9.77 0.01
CA ILE A 104 -5.36 -8.80 0.61
C ILE A 104 -5.99 -9.47 1.82
N VAL A 105 -5.93 -8.82 2.98
CA VAL A 105 -6.51 -9.33 4.22
C VAL A 105 -7.72 -8.50 4.61
N GLU A 106 -8.68 -9.16 5.25
CA GLU A 106 -9.92 -8.55 5.71
C GLU A 106 -9.86 -8.32 7.21
N ASN A 107 -10.55 -7.27 7.65
CA ASN A 107 -10.61 -6.91 9.05
C ASN A 107 -11.47 -7.89 9.84
N ILE A 108 -10.92 -8.44 10.92
CA ILE A 108 -11.63 -9.30 11.88
C ILE A 108 -11.74 -8.67 13.28
N SER A 109 -11.28 -7.43 13.43
CA SER A 109 -11.21 -6.68 14.69
C SER A 109 -12.34 -5.65 14.79
N VAL A 110 -12.71 -5.26 16.01
CA VAL A 110 -13.72 -4.20 16.20
C VAL A 110 -13.08 -2.85 15.87
N LEU A 111 -13.54 -2.20 14.81
CA LEU A 111 -13.08 -0.86 14.41
C LEU A 111 -13.93 0.22 15.09
N SER A 112 -13.39 0.87 16.12
CA SER A 112 -13.97 2.10 16.69
C SER A 112 -13.20 3.35 16.21
N ALA A 113 -13.21 3.60 14.90
CA ALA A 113 -12.49 4.72 14.29
C ALA A 113 -13.35 5.49 13.30
N ASP A 114 -13.12 6.81 13.21
CA ASP A 114 -13.66 7.63 12.13
C ASP A 114 -13.15 7.10 10.77
N ASN A 115 -14.04 7.10 9.78
CA ASN A 115 -13.79 6.49 8.47
C ASN A 115 -13.39 5.00 8.54
N ALA A 116 -13.99 4.23 9.45
CA ALA A 116 -13.80 2.77 9.62
C ALA A 116 -13.75 1.97 8.30
N GLN A 117 -14.52 2.41 7.29
CA GLN A 117 -14.51 1.87 5.92
C GLN A 117 -13.11 1.76 5.28
N LEU A 118 -12.15 2.62 5.64
CA LEU A 118 -10.76 2.58 5.17
C LEU A 118 -9.89 1.51 5.84
N TYR A 119 -10.36 0.90 6.92
CA TYR A 119 -9.62 -0.11 7.69
C TYR A 119 -10.23 -1.51 7.55
N THR A 120 -11.13 -1.69 6.57
CA THR A 120 -11.82 -2.97 6.33
C THR A 120 -10.95 -3.99 5.59
N ARG A 121 -9.99 -3.51 4.79
CA ARG A 121 -9.08 -4.34 4.00
C ARG A 121 -7.68 -3.72 3.98
N ALA A 122 -6.70 -4.55 3.71
CA ALA A 122 -5.29 -4.19 3.71
C ALA A 122 -4.54 -5.00 2.64
N ARG A 123 -3.62 -4.36 1.91
CA ARG A 123 -2.67 -5.09 1.05
C ARG A 123 -1.59 -5.70 1.95
N VAL A 124 -1.11 -6.89 1.60
CA VAL A 124 0.01 -7.55 2.27
C VAL A 124 1.08 -8.06 1.27
N SER A 125 2.30 -8.31 1.77
CA SER A 125 3.54 -8.62 1.05
C SER A 125 4.46 -9.29 2.04
N ALA A 126 5.15 -10.33 1.57
CA ALA A 126 6.03 -11.12 2.41
C ALA A 126 7.37 -10.43 2.71
N ILE A 127 7.81 -9.50 1.87
CA ILE A 127 9.15 -8.89 1.98
C ILE A 127 9.07 -7.37 1.93
N SER A 128 8.59 -6.82 0.83
CA SER A 128 8.52 -5.37 0.66
C SER A 128 7.34 -4.93 -0.17
N LEU A 129 6.76 -3.82 0.24
CA LEU A 129 5.74 -3.12 -0.52
C LEU A 129 6.24 -1.72 -0.85
N THR A 130 6.17 -1.37 -2.13
CA THR A 130 6.41 -0.01 -2.61
C THR A 130 5.15 0.55 -3.24
N TYR A 131 4.71 1.72 -2.78
CA TYR A 131 3.75 2.54 -3.51
C TYR A 131 4.47 3.66 -4.26
N TYR A 132 4.08 3.85 -5.51
CA TYR A 132 4.59 4.88 -6.38
C TYR A 132 3.49 5.91 -6.61
N GLY A 133 3.77 7.19 -6.40
CA GLY A 133 2.99 8.30 -6.94
C GLY A 133 3.78 8.94 -8.06
N TYR A 134 3.16 9.21 -9.21
CA TYR A 134 3.83 9.78 -10.38
C TYR A 134 2.99 10.86 -11.06
N CYS A 135 3.62 11.66 -11.92
CA CYS A 135 3.03 12.88 -12.50
C CYS A 135 2.60 13.91 -11.43
N LEU A 136 3.12 13.86 -10.21
CA LEU A 136 2.73 14.80 -9.16
C LEU A 136 3.33 16.19 -9.42
N MET A 137 2.60 17.25 -9.07
CA MET A 137 3.12 18.62 -9.19
C MET A 137 4.43 18.83 -8.41
N ASN A 138 5.25 19.77 -8.85
CA ASN A 138 6.40 20.19 -8.05
C ASN A 138 5.92 21.03 -6.87
N GLY A 139 6.29 20.62 -5.65
CA GLY A 139 5.96 21.37 -4.45
C GLY A 139 6.22 20.59 -3.16
N PRO A 140 6.09 21.22 -1.99
CA PRO A 140 6.10 20.49 -0.72
C PRO A 140 4.87 19.57 -0.63
N TYR A 141 5.06 18.37 -0.07
CA TYR A 141 3.98 17.41 0.15
C TYR A 141 3.91 17.03 1.62
N ASN A 142 2.68 16.99 2.16
CA ASN A 142 2.43 16.32 3.43
C ASN A 142 2.11 14.85 3.14
N VAL A 143 2.86 13.94 3.77
CA VAL A 143 2.66 12.50 3.62
C VAL A 143 2.04 11.97 4.91
N SER A 144 0.75 11.64 4.84
CA SER A 144 0.02 11.01 5.95
C SER A 144 -0.13 9.51 5.70
N LEU A 145 0.30 8.71 6.67
CA LEU A 145 0.17 7.25 6.68
C LEU A 145 -0.76 6.83 7.80
N HIS A 146 -1.73 5.98 7.46
CA HIS A 146 -2.71 5.48 8.41
C HIS A 146 -2.51 3.99 8.57
N PHE A 147 -2.28 3.56 9.81
CA PHE A 147 -2.07 2.17 10.17
C PHE A 147 -3.16 1.71 11.14
N ALA A 148 -3.58 0.46 11.02
CA ALA A 148 -4.46 -0.21 11.95
C ALA A 148 -4.07 -1.69 12.02
N GLU A 149 -4.08 -2.28 13.22
CA GLU A 149 -4.04 -3.73 13.38
C GLU A 149 -5.44 -4.28 13.12
N ILE A 150 -5.55 -5.18 12.14
CA ILE A 150 -6.85 -5.69 11.69
C ILE A 150 -6.97 -7.21 11.70
N MET A 151 -5.88 -7.95 11.97
CA MET A 151 -5.89 -9.42 12.04
C MET A 151 -5.67 -9.97 13.45
N PHE A 152 -5.21 -9.18 14.41
CA PHE A 152 -5.13 -9.64 15.79
C PHE A 152 -6.28 -9.08 16.63
N THR A 153 -7.09 -9.97 17.19
CA THR A 153 -8.18 -9.62 18.09
C THR A 153 -7.67 -9.56 19.53
N GLY A 154 -7.88 -8.45 20.22
CA GLY A 154 -7.56 -8.30 21.64
C GLY A 154 -8.56 -8.98 22.58
N ASN A 155 -8.95 -10.23 22.33
CA ASN A 155 -9.85 -10.97 23.23
C ASN A 155 -9.10 -11.55 24.45
N GLU A 156 -9.84 -11.78 25.54
CA GLU A 156 -9.31 -12.18 26.87
C GLU A 156 -8.52 -13.51 26.86
N SER A 157 -8.64 -14.31 25.80
CA SER A 157 -7.92 -15.58 25.66
C SER A 157 -6.45 -15.44 25.24
N TYR A 158 -5.96 -14.22 24.92
CA TYR A 158 -4.58 -13.95 24.47
C TYR A 158 -4.09 -14.86 23.31
N THR A 159 -5.00 -15.43 22.52
CA THR A 159 -4.67 -16.44 21.51
C THR A 159 -3.93 -15.87 20.29
N SER A 160 -3.85 -14.54 20.15
CA SER A 160 -3.10 -13.87 19.08
C SER A 160 -2.13 -12.81 19.62
N LEU A 161 -1.07 -13.25 20.29
CA LEU A 161 0.06 -12.41 20.72
C LEU A 161 1.05 -12.17 19.57
N GLY A 162 0.58 -11.65 18.44
CA GLY A 162 1.49 -11.32 17.35
C GLY A 162 2.14 -9.96 17.55
N ARG A 163 3.44 -9.87 17.26
CA ARG A 163 4.18 -8.61 17.16
C ARG A 163 4.54 -8.36 15.71
N ARG A 164 4.51 -7.10 15.30
CA ARG A 164 4.90 -6.69 13.94
C ARG A 164 5.81 -5.49 14.01
N ALA A 165 6.95 -5.58 13.33
CA ALA A 165 7.86 -4.49 13.13
C ALA A 165 8.09 -4.32 11.63
N PHE A 166 8.09 -3.07 11.18
CA PHE A 166 8.38 -2.73 9.81
C PHE A 166 9.08 -1.38 9.75
N ASN A 167 9.81 -1.17 8.67
CA ASN A 167 10.46 0.10 8.39
C ASN A 167 9.69 0.83 7.29
N VAL A 168 9.51 2.13 7.46
CA VAL A 168 8.90 3.00 6.45
C VAL A 168 9.97 3.91 5.86
N TYR A 169 10.07 3.90 4.54
CA TYR A 169 10.96 4.74 3.77
C TYR A 169 10.13 5.62 2.83
N ILE A 170 10.41 6.91 2.82
CA ILE A 170 9.76 7.87 1.92
C ILE A 170 10.85 8.53 1.09
N GLN A 171 10.73 8.42 -0.23
CA GLN A 171 11.64 9.01 -1.20
C GLN A 171 10.87 9.99 -2.08
N VAL A 172 11.49 11.13 -2.36
CA VAL A 172 10.99 12.12 -3.30
C VAL A 172 12.03 12.27 -4.40
N ASN A 173 11.63 11.93 -5.61
CA ASN A 173 12.47 11.95 -6.78
C ASN A 173 12.11 13.14 -7.66
N PHE A 174 13.13 13.94 -7.99
CA PHE A 174 13.01 15.05 -8.94
C PHE A 174 13.33 14.52 -10.33
N GLY A 175 12.38 14.60 -11.26
CA GLY A 175 12.66 14.37 -12.67
C GLY A 175 13.63 15.44 -13.17
N HIS A 176 14.75 15.02 -13.76
CA HIS A 176 15.64 15.88 -14.51
C HIS A 176 15.04 16.25 -15.87
#